data_AF-A0A1G6I276-F1
#
_entry.id   AF-A0A1G6I276-F1
#
_cell.length_a   1.000
_cell.length_b   1.000
_cell.length_c   1.000
_cell.angle_alpha   90.00
_cell.angle_beta   90.00
_cell.angle_gamma   90.00
#
_symmetry.space_group_name_H-M   'P 1'
#
loop_
_entity.id
_entity.type
_entity.pdbx_description
1 polymer ?
#
loop_
_entity_poly.entity_id
_entity_poly.type
_entity_poly.pdbx_seq_one_letter_code
_entity_poly.pdbx_strand_id
1 'polypeptide(L)' 'MKLELQDMTMGELTEEAHRAGIAFVAHMSVQELIEAIEQQQETNALLPARERGDLTAG' A
#
# COMPACT_ATOMS: atom_id res chain seq x y z
N MET A 1 2.77 -10.45 -7.78
CA MET A 1 1.87 -9.61 -6.95
C MET A 1 0.91 -8.74 -7.76
N LYS A 2 1.26 -8.26 -8.98
CA LYS A 2 0.34 -7.41 -9.80
C LYS A 2 -1.00 -8.05 -10.19
N LEU A 3 -1.05 -9.38 -10.28
CA LEU A 3 -2.29 -10.12 -10.56
C LEU A 3 -3.24 -10.15 -9.35
N GLU A 4 -2.72 -10.23 -8.12
CA GLU A 4 -3.56 -10.38 -6.93
C GLU A 4 -4.37 -9.12 -6.62
N LEU A 5 -3.81 -7.92 -6.83
CA LEU A 5 -4.54 -6.67 -6.59
C LEU A 5 -5.68 -6.44 -7.61
N GLN A 6 -5.55 -6.95 -8.84
CA GLN A 6 -6.57 -6.77 -9.87
C GLN A 6 -7.82 -7.62 -9.64
N ASP A 7 -7.68 -8.72 -8.88
CA ASP A 7 -8.77 -9.62 -8.52
C ASP A 7 -9.42 -9.26 -7.17
N MET A 8 -8.87 -8.28 -6.43
CA MET A 8 -9.37 -7.84 -5.13
C MET A 8 -10.58 -6.91 -5.24
N THR A 9 -11.48 -7.02 -4.27
CA THR A 9 -12.57 -6.05 -4.09
C THR A 9 -12.05 -4.70 -3.60
N MET A 10 -12.85 -3.64 -3.74
CA MET A 10 -12.51 -2.30 -3.22
C MET A 10 -12.24 -2.30 -1.70
N GLY A 11 -12.92 -3.18 -0.95
CA GLY A 11 -12.68 -3.34 0.49
C GLY A 11 -11.30 -3.92 0.78
N GLU A 12 -10.93 -4.99 0.07
CA GLU A 12 -9.61 -5.63 0.19
C GLU A 12 -8.48 -4.69 -0.25
N LEU A 13 -8.69 -3.94 -1.34
CA LEU A 13 -7.75 -2.91 -1.79
C LEU A 13 -7.56 -1.80 -0.75
N THR A 14 -8.63 -1.41 -0.05
CA THR A 14 -8.54 -0.42 1.03
C THR A 14 -7.71 -0.94 2.20
N GLU A 15 -7.86 -2.21 2.56
CA GLU A 15 -7.04 -2.84 3.60
C GLU A 15 -5.57 -2.95 3.19
N GLU A 16 -5.29 -3.35 1.94
CA GLU A 16 -3.93 -3.40 1.39
C GLU A 16 -3.28 -2.01 1.34
N ALA A 17 -4.04 -0.98 0.96
CA ALA A 17 -3.57 0.40 0.97
C ALA A 17 -3.17 0.85 2.38
N HIS A 18 -3.99 0.57 3.38
CA HIS A 18 -3.66 0.87 4.77
C HIS A 18 -2.42 0.10 5.25
N ARG A 19 -2.27 -1.18 4.87
CA ARG A 19 -1.06 -1.98 5.17
C ARG A 19 0.19 -1.41 4.52
N ALA A 20 0.07 -0.86 3.31
CA ALA A 20 1.16 -0.19 2.62
C ALA A 20 1.47 1.22 3.20
N GLY A 21 0.58 1.80 4.01
CA GLY A 21 0.74 3.12 4.63
C GLY A 21 -0.04 4.25 3.94
N ILE A 22 -0.97 3.92 3.04
CA ILE A 22 -1.84 4.87 2.33
C ILE A 22 -3.12 5.07 3.14
N ALA A 23 -3.29 6.26 3.72
CA ALA A 23 -4.41 6.56 4.63
C ALA A 23 -5.68 7.09 3.94
N PHE A 24 -5.62 7.49 2.67
CA PHE A 24 -6.74 8.15 2.00
C PHE A 24 -7.01 7.52 0.63
N VAL A 25 -8.09 6.73 0.55
CA VAL A 25 -8.50 5.99 -0.67
C VAL A 25 -9.87 6.44 -1.21
N ALA A 26 -10.59 7.29 -0.48
CA ALA A 26 -12.02 7.59 -0.71
C ALA A 26 -12.34 8.32 -2.03
N HIS A 27 -11.32 8.84 -2.73
CA HIS A 27 -11.49 9.55 -4.00
C HIS A 27 -10.81 8.88 -5.19
N MET A 28 -10.17 7.72 -4.97
CA MET A 28 -9.40 7.04 -6.01
C MET A 28 -10.28 6.04 -6.75
N SER A 29 -10.15 6.00 -8.07
CA SER A 29 -10.66 4.88 -8.86
C SER A 29 -9.94 3.59 -8.46
N VAL A 30 -10.56 2.43 -8.71
CA VAL A 30 -9.94 1.11 -8.42
C VAL A 30 -8.54 0.99 -9.05
N GLN A 31 -8.37 1.44 -10.30
CA GLN A 31 -7.06 1.42 -10.96
C GLN A 31 -6.04 2.35 -10.29
N GLU A 32 -6.44 3.58 -9.95
CA GLU A 32 -5.56 4.54 -9.26
C GLU A 32 -5.14 4.02 -7.89
N LEU A 33 -6.04 3.34 -7.18
CA LEU A 33 -5.76 2.72 -5.89
C LEU A 33 -4.74 1.57 -6.03
N ILE A 34 -4.90 0.72 -7.04
CA ILE A 34 -3.94 -0.36 -7.34
C ILE A 34 -2.56 0.22 -7.62
N GLU A 35 -2.46 1.23 -8.49
CA GLU A 35 -1.17 1.86 -8.82
C GLU A 35 -0.51 2.49 -7.60
N ALA A 36 -1.29 3.17 -6.75
CA ALA A 36 -0.78 3.76 -5.53
C ALA A 36 -0.25 2.70 -4.54
N ILE A 37 -0.98 1.58 -4.38
CA ILE A 37 -0.53 0.45 -3.55
C ILE A 37 0.79 -0.11 -4.07
N GLU A 38 0.89 -0.36 -5.38
CA GLU A 38 2.11 -0.89 -6.00
C GLU A 38 3.30 0.06 -5.78
N GLN A 39 3.10 1.36 -6.03
CA GLN A 39 4.14 2.35 -5.86
C GLN A 39 4.60 2.49 -4.40
N GLN A 40 3.66 2.44 -3.45
CA GLN A 40 4.00 2.50 -2.04
C GLN A 40 4.70 1.22 -1.57
N GLN A 41 4.29 0.05 -2.05
CA GLN A 41 4.97 -1.22 -1.75
C GLN A 41 6.39 -1.25 -2.31
N GLU A 42 6.60 -0.77 -3.54
CA GLU A 42 7.93 -0.64 -4.14
C GLU A 42 8.81 0.32 -3.32
N THR A 43 8.25 1.48 -2.94
CA THR A 43 8.93 2.44 -2.06
C THR A 43 9.31 1.80 -0.73
N ASN A 44 8.40 1.06 -0.09
CA ASN A 44 8.64 0.38 1.17
C ASN A 44 9.67 -0.76 1.06
N ALA A 45 9.73 -1.44 -0.09
CA ALA A 45 10.71 -2.50 -0.35
C ALA A 45 12.13 -1.95 -0.51
N LEU A 46 12.26 -0.74 -1.05
CA LEU A 46 13.54 -0.03 -1.21
C LEU A 46 14.00 0.66 0.08
N LEU A 47 13.06 0.99 0.99
CA LEU A 47 13.39 1.61 2.27
C LEU A 47 13.95 0.59 3.28
N PRO A 48 15.12 0.86 3.89
CA PRO A 48 15.62 0.06 5.00
C PRO A 48 14.60 0.08 6.15
N ALA A 49 14.41 -1.05 6.84
CA ALA A 49 13.35 -1.24 7.85
C ALA A 49 13.29 -0.13 8.91
N ARG A 50 14.43 0.51 9.21
CA ARG A 50 14.56 1.63 10.15
C ARG A 50 13.79 2.89 9.72
N GLU A 51 13.53 3.08 8.44
CA GLU A 51 12.87 4.27 7.89
C GLU A 51 11.39 4.03 7.57
N ARG A 52 10.91 2.79 7.68
CA ARG A 52 9.50 2.40 7.49
C ARG A 52 8.57 2.73 8.67
N GLY A 53 9.06 3.47 9.67
CA GLY A 53 8.28 3.82 10.85
C GLY A 53 8.34 2.80 11.99
N ASP A 54 9.21 1.79 11.91
CA ASP A 54 9.59 1.00 13.08
C ASP A 54 10.54 1.83 13.95
N LEU A 55 9.97 2.76 14.73
CA LEU A 55 10.58 3.26 15.96
C LEU A 55 10.66 2.09 16.95
N THR A 56 11.55 1.14 16.67
CA THR A 56 12.08 0.25 17.70
C THR A 56 12.96 1.10 18.60
N ALA A 57 12.31 1.62 19.64
CA ALA A 57 12.94 2.24 20.77
C ALA A 57 13.94 1.27 21.42
N GLY A 58 15.11 1.80 21.78
CA GLY A 58 15.97 1.27 22.85
C GLY A 58 16.88 0.11 22.48
#